data_AF-A0A7C4Y0F0-F1
#
_entry.id   AF-A0A7C4Y0F0-F1
#
_cell.length_a   1.000
_cell.length_b   1.000
_cell.length_c   1.000
_cell.angle_alpha   90.00
_cell.angle_beta   90.00
_cell.angle_gamma   90.00
#
_symmetry.space_group_name_H-M   'P 1'
#
loop_
_entity.id
_entity.type
_entity.pdbx_description
1 polymer ?
#
loop_
_entity_poly.entity_id
_entity_poly.type
_entity_poly.pdbx_seq_one_letter_code
_entity_poly.pdbx_strand_id
1 'polypeptide(L)'
;MFFKRKKKEEKENPLQDKVAGKIATVFIKIQRGFADRMNKYFRTMKTQHIKLWLLAFCIVSGGLSIYFFADAIVSKPKPKFRIDQVRVPQHFDKSGDEVMENVLPDDIYQQIQDYKRHMDSIGEPIRPGLADSMRVLEEIYLQQQK
;
A
#
# COMPACT_ATOMS: atom_id res chain seq x y z
N MET A 1 -7.17 15.73 45.02
CA MET A 1 -6.17 14.99 44.21
C MET A 1 -6.59 15.09 42.75
N PHE A 2 -6.18 16.15 42.05
CA PHE A 2 -6.61 16.46 40.68
C PHE A 2 -5.52 16.00 39.69
N PHE A 3 -5.72 14.84 39.07
CA PHE A 3 -4.82 14.36 38.01
C PHE A 3 -5.14 15.07 36.69
N LYS A 4 -4.50 16.23 36.45
CA LYS A 4 -4.39 16.84 35.13
C LYS A 4 -3.61 15.89 34.22
N ARG A 5 -4.29 15.28 33.24
CA ARG A 5 -3.66 14.53 32.15
C ARG A 5 -2.81 15.49 31.32
N LYS A 6 -1.49 15.28 31.29
CA LYS A 6 -0.58 15.96 30.36
C LYS A 6 -0.87 15.44 28.94
N LYS A 7 -1.28 16.32 28.04
CA LYS A 7 -1.28 16.00 26.60
C LYS A 7 0.17 15.86 26.15
N LYS A 8 0.52 14.70 25.61
CA LYS A 8 1.75 14.48 24.84
C LYS A 8 1.61 15.33 23.59
N GLU A 9 2.41 16.38 23.47
CA GLU A 9 2.60 17.08 22.20
C GLU A 9 3.41 16.15 21.30
N GLU A 10 2.71 15.36 20.51
CA GLU A 10 3.29 14.64 19.39
C GLU A 10 3.72 15.70 18.37
N LYS A 11 4.98 15.67 17.97
CA LYS A 11 5.51 16.52 16.89
C LYS A 11 4.84 16.09 15.58
N GLU A 12 3.62 16.57 15.34
CA GLU A 12 2.94 16.37 14.09
C GLU A 12 3.64 17.21 13.02
N ASN A 13 4.05 16.54 11.94
CA ASN A 13 4.64 17.21 10.80
C ASN A 13 3.66 18.29 10.28
N PRO A 14 4.10 19.53 10.02
CA PRO A 14 3.22 20.64 9.60
C PRO A 14 2.46 20.34 8.30
N LEU A 15 2.92 19.36 7.52
CA LEU A 15 2.24 18.85 6.35
C LEU A 15 1.01 18.01 6.72
N GLN A 16 1.10 17.16 7.76
CA GLN A 16 0.04 16.24 8.18
C GLN A 16 -1.14 17.00 8.78
N ASP A 17 -0.88 18.03 9.59
CA ASP A 17 -1.91 18.91 10.16
C ASP A 17 -2.63 19.73 9.06
N LYS A 18 -1.90 20.12 8.00
CA LYS A 18 -2.47 20.79 6.82
C LYS A 18 -3.36 19.86 5.99
N VAL A 19 -3.03 18.56 5.88
CA VAL A 19 -3.90 17.59 5.22
C VAL A 19 -5.10 17.24 6.10
N ALA A 20 -4.91 17.05 7.40
CA ALA A 20 -5.96 16.78 8.37
C ALA A 20 -6.99 17.92 8.41
N GLY A 21 -6.53 19.18 8.42
CA GLY A 21 -7.41 20.36 8.34
C GLY A 21 -8.22 20.42 7.04
N LYS A 22 -7.61 20.04 5.90
CA LYS A 22 -8.31 19.94 4.60
C LYS A 22 -9.33 18.80 4.58
N ILE A 23 -8.98 17.63 5.12
CA ILE A 23 -9.88 16.48 5.18
C ILE A 23 -11.06 16.79 6.11
N ALA A 24 -10.80 17.38 7.28
CA ALA A 24 -11.83 17.79 8.22
C ALA A 24 -12.80 18.81 7.60
N THR A 25 -12.29 19.81 6.87
CA THR A 25 -13.16 20.79 6.20
C THR A 25 -13.98 20.18 5.06
N VAL A 26 -13.42 19.25 4.28
CA VAL A 26 -14.18 18.50 3.27
C VAL A 26 -15.25 17.63 3.95
N PHE A 27 -14.91 16.95 5.04
CA PHE A 27 -15.84 16.12 5.80
C PHE A 27 -17.00 16.95 6.38
N ILE A 28 -16.70 18.11 6.95
CA ILE A 28 -17.71 19.05 7.46
C ILE A 28 -18.64 19.55 6.34
N LYS A 29 -18.11 19.84 5.14
CA LYS A 29 -18.94 20.24 3.99
C LYS A 29 -19.87 19.13 3.54
N ILE A 30 -19.38 17.89 3.50
CA ILE A 30 -20.18 16.72 3.15
C ILE A 30 -21.27 16.50 4.22
N GLN A 31 -20.89 16.56 5.50
CA GLN A 31 -21.83 16.40 6.62
C GLN A 31 -22.91 17.48 6.61
N ARG A 32 -22.54 18.74 6.32
CA ARG A 32 -23.47 19.86 6.23
C ARG A 32 -24.40 19.74 5.02
N GLY A 33 -23.87 19.39 3.85
CA GLY A 33 -24.68 19.14 2.65
C GLY A 33 -25.63 17.95 2.82
N PHE A 34 -25.19 16.91 3.50
CA PHE A 34 -26.04 15.76 3.85
C PHE A 34 -27.13 16.17 4.84
N ALA A 35 -26.81 16.94 5.88
CA ALA A 35 -27.77 17.46 6.84
C ALA A 35 -28.82 18.36 6.18
N ASP A 36 -28.41 19.27 5.29
CA ASP A 36 -29.32 20.15 4.56
C ASP A 36 -30.21 19.35 3.60
N ARG A 37 -29.66 18.33 2.92
CA ARG A 37 -30.42 17.43 2.06
C ARG A 37 -31.44 16.62 2.85
N MET A 38 -31.03 16.01 3.97
CA MET A 38 -31.95 15.32 4.88
C MET A 38 -33.04 16.27 5.36
N ASN A 39 -32.69 17.46 5.84
CA ASN A 39 -33.65 18.44 6.34
C ASN A 39 -34.68 18.82 5.27
N LYS A 40 -34.27 18.98 4.00
CA LYS A 40 -35.19 19.24 2.88
C LYS A 40 -36.16 18.06 2.62
N TYR A 41 -35.67 16.82 2.70
CA TYR A 41 -36.50 15.62 2.56
C TYR A 41 -37.45 15.43 3.74
N PHE A 42 -36.99 15.64 4.98
CA PHE A 42 -37.81 15.50 6.18
C PHE A 42 -38.86 16.62 6.30
N ARG A 43 -38.57 17.84 5.83
CA ARG A 43 -39.51 18.97 5.83
C ARG A 43 -40.73 18.79 4.94
N THR A 44 -40.62 17.99 3.89
CA THR A 44 -41.71 17.77 2.91
C THR A 44 -42.56 16.54 3.24
N MET A 45 -42.19 15.74 4.24
CA MET A 45 -42.94 14.55 4.66
C MET A 45 -43.89 14.83 5.83
N LYS A 46 -45.07 14.21 5.80
CA LYS A 46 -45.99 14.15 6.95
C LYS A 46 -45.32 13.45 8.15
N THR A 47 -45.61 13.92 9.36
CA THR A 47 -45.07 13.42 10.63
C THR A 47 -45.26 11.91 10.85
N GLN A 48 -46.30 11.31 10.27
CA GLN A 48 -46.52 9.86 10.31
C GLN A 48 -45.42 9.06 9.58
N HIS A 49 -44.99 9.54 8.41
CA HIS A 49 -43.91 8.89 7.65
C HIS A 49 -42.54 9.10 8.29
N ILE A 50 -42.33 10.23 8.98
CA ILE A 50 -41.09 10.49 9.72
C ILE A 50 -40.92 9.47 10.86
N LYS A 51 -41.99 9.20 11.63
CA LYS A 51 -41.96 8.18 12.70
C LYS A 51 -41.69 6.78 12.15
N LEU A 52 -42.30 6.42 11.02
CA LEU A 52 -42.08 5.14 10.34
C LEU A 52 -40.63 5.01 9.85
N TRP A 53 -40.09 6.06 9.22
CA TRP A 53 -38.70 6.10 8.78
C TRP A 53 -37.71 6.00 9.94
N LEU A 54 -38.00 6.65 11.07
CA LEU A 54 -37.15 6.58 12.26
C LEU A 54 -37.13 5.17 12.84
N LEU A 55 -38.29 4.50 12.91
CA LEU A 55 -38.38 3.12 13.36
C LEU A 55 -37.61 2.17 12.43
N ALA A 56 -37.82 2.30 11.11
CA ALA A 56 -37.10 1.52 10.11
C ALA A 56 -35.59 1.75 10.19
N PHE A 57 -35.16 3.00 10.32
CA PHE A 57 -33.75 3.37 10.48
C PHE A 57 -33.15 2.77 11.76
N CYS A 58 -33.89 2.77 12.87
CA CYS A 58 -33.45 2.17 14.13
C CYS A 58 -33.25 0.66 14.00
N ILE A 59 -34.19 -0.04 13.36
CA ILE A 59 -34.10 -1.50 13.14
C ILE A 59 -32.92 -1.82 12.21
N VAL A 60 -32.75 -1.08 11.12
CA VAL A 60 -31.66 -1.30 10.15
C VAL A 60 -30.31 -0.99 10.79
N SER A 61 -30.15 0.17 11.43
CA SER A 61 -28.91 0.58 12.07
C SER A 61 -28.55 -0.32 13.26
N GLY A 62 -29.51 -0.60 14.14
CA GLY A 62 -29.33 -1.49 15.28
C GLY A 62 -29.06 -2.93 14.85
N GLY A 63 -29.81 -3.43 13.87
CA GLY A 63 -29.64 -4.77 13.31
C GLY A 63 -28.28 -4.94 12.63
N LEU A 64 -27.86 -3.98 11.82
CA LEU A 64 -26.52 -3.99 11.19
C LEU A 64 -25.42 -3.86 12.24
N SER A 65 -25.57 -3.02 13.26
CA SER A 65 -24.57 -2.89 14.33
C SER A 65 -24.38 -4.21 15.06
N ILE A 66 -25.46 -4.85 15.49
CA ILE A 66 -25.40 -6.15 16.17
C ILE A 66 -24.84 -7.22 15.24
N TYR A 67 -25.25 -7.23 13.96
CA TYR A 67 -24.73 -8.15 12.96
C TYR A 67 -23.22 -7.98 12.75
N PHE A 68 -22.72 -6.75 12.64
CA PHE A 68 -21.29 -6.48 12.51
C PHE A 68 -20.51 -6.82 13.79
N PHE A 69 -21.09 -6.61 14.97
CA PHE A 69 -20.46 -7.04 16.23
C PHE A 69 -20.38 -8.56 16.32
N ALA A 70 -21.46 -9.26 15.98
CA ALA A 70 -21.48 -10.72 15.95
C ALA A 70 -20.52 -11.26 14.89
N ASP A 71 -20.51 -10.70 13.69
CA ASP A 71 -19.57 -11.04 12.62
C ASP A 71 -18.13 -10.74 13.04
N ALA A 72 -17.84 -9.62 13.70
CA ALA A 72 -16.48 -9.33 14.17
C ALA A 72 -15.98 -10.27 15.27
N ILE A 73 -16.89 -10.87 16.05
CA ILE A 73 -16.55 -11.80 17.14
C ILE A 73 -16.51 -13.25 16.65
N VAL A 74 -17.45 -13.65 15.79
CA VAL A 74 -17.64 -15.02 15.31
C VAL A 74 -16.81 -15.30 14.06
N SER A 75 -16.64 -14.32 13.18
CA SER A 75 -15.87 -14.49 11.97
C SER A 75 -14.39 -14.41 12.31
N LYS A 76 -13.68 -15.51 12.03
CA LYS A 76 -12.21 -15.54 12.02
C LYS A 76 -11.73 -14.30 11.26
N PRO A 77 -10.74 -13.54 11.78
CA PRO A 77 -10.37 -12.25 11.24
C PRO A 77 -9.99 -12.41 9.77
N LYS A 78 -10.91 -12.07 8.87
CA LYS A 78 -10.60 -11.79 7.47
C LYS A 78 -10.10 -10.35 7.51
N PRO A 79 -8.79 -10.10 7.33
CA PRO A 79 -8.25 -8.77 7.49
C PRO A 79 -8.95 -7.84 6.49
N LYS A 80 -9.78 -6.91 7.00
CA LYS A 80 -10.51 -5.91 6.21
C LYS A 80 -9.55 -5.00 5.44
N PHE A 81 -8.33 -4.88 5.92
CA PHE A 81 -7.16 -4.51 5.14
C PHE A 81 -6.46 -5.79 4.70
N ARG A 82 -6.86 -6.36 3.54
CA ARG A 82 -5.84 -7.04 2.73
C ARG A 82 -4.95 -5.90 2.27
N ILE A 83 -3.90 -5.65 3.04
CA ILE A 83 -2.62 -5.40 2.40
C ILE A 83 -2.46 -6.67 1.58
N ASP A 84 -2.95 -6.66 0.33
CA ASP A 84 -2.32 -7.49 -0.67
C ASP A 84 -0.89 -7.05 -0.53
N GLN A 85 -0.08 -7.91 0.09
CA GLN A 85 1.34 -7.83 -0.09
C GLN A 85 1.44 -7.82 -1.60
N VAL A 86 1.69 -6.62 -2.16
CA VAL A 86 2.13 -6.48 -3.53
C VAL A 86 3.13 -7.59 -3.63
N ARG A 87 2.85 -8.57 -4.49
CA ARG A 87 3.70 -9.72 -4.69
C ARG A 87 4.95 -9.10 -5.28
N VAL A 88 5.80 -8.59 -4.41
CA VAL A 88 7.08 -8.05 -4.77
C VAL A 88 7.71 -9.24 -5.45
N PRO A 89 8.08 -9.13 -6.73
CA PRO A 89 8.89 -10.16 -7.33
C PRO A 89 10.03 -10.43 -6.35
N GLN A 90 10.46 -11.68 -6.27
CA GLN A 90 11.40 -12.25 -5.28
C GLN A 90 12.79 -11.55 -5.21
N HIS A 91 12.90 -10.35 -5.77
CA HIS A 91 14.06 -9.52 -6.04
C HIS A 91 13.88 -8.05 -5.59
N PHE A 92 12.76 -7.67 -4.93
CA PHE A 92 12.57 -6.27 -4.48
C PHE A 92 13.37 -5.93 -3.21
N ASP A 93 13.88 -6.93 -2.49
CA ASP A 93 14.77 -6.72 -1.34
C ASP A 93 16.25 -6.67 -1.72
N LYS A 94 16.58 -6.96 -2.99
CA LYS A 94 17.88 -6.64 -3.58
C LYS A 94 17.95 -5.15 -3.94
N SER A 95 17.67 -4.32 -2.95
CA SER A 95 18.27 -2.99 -2.90
C SER A 95 19.76 -3.26 -2.90
N GLY A 96 20.46 -2.94 -4.00
CA GLY A 96 21.82 -3.39 -4.32
C GLY A 96 22.91 -2.98 -3.32
N ASP A 97 22.80 -3.47 -2.10
CA ASP A 97 23.58 -3.11 -0.91
C ASP A 97 23.70 -4.29 0.07
N GLU A 98 23.07 -5.43 -0.21
CA GLU A 98 23.45 -6.72 0.39
C GLU A 98 24.62 -7.30 -0.40
N VAL A 99 25.82 -6.83 -0.04
CA VAL A 99 27.12 -7.50 -0.21
C VAL A 99 27.11 -8.44 -1.42
N MET A 100 27.38 -7.90 -2.61
CA MET A 100 28.14 -8.69 -3.58
C MET A 100 29.45 -9.02 -2.88
N GLU A 101 29.46 -10.13 -2.16
CA GLU A 101 30.66 -10.91 -2.02
C GLU A 101 31.11 -11.06 -3.47
N ASN A 102 32.18 -10.36 -3.83
CA ASN A 102 32.74 -10.30 -5.18
C ASN A 102 33.30 -11.68 -5.50
N VAL A 103 32.42 -12.68 -5.57
CA VAL A 103 32.68 -14.08 -5.86
C VAL A 103 31.63 -14.41 -6.91
N LEU A 104 32.05 -14.35 -8.16
CA LEU A 104 31.23 -14.66 -9.31
C LEU A 104 31.33 -16.19 -9.47
N PRO A 105 30.21 -16.93 -9.41
CA PRO A 105 30.24 -18.36 -9.64
C PRO A 105 30.73 -18.69 -11.06
N ASP A 106 31.53 -19.75 -11.20
CA ASP A 106 32.05 -20.22 -12.50
C ASP A 106 30.95 -20.46 -13.55
N ASP A 107 29.76 -20.87 -13.10
CA ASP A 107 28.58 -21.11 -13.93
C ASP A 107 28.13 -19.85 -14.68
N ILE A 108 28.17 -18.69 -14.00
CA ILE A 108 27.80 -17.40 -14.61
C ILE A 108 28.83 -16.98 -15.66
N TYR A 109 30.11 -17.24 -15.42
CA TYR A 109 31.17 -16.98 -16.40
C TYR A 109 31.00 -17.85 -17.64
N GLN A 110 30.68 -19.15 -17.49
CA GLN A 110 30.38 -20.05 -18.60
C GLN A 110 29.17 -19.57 -19.42
N GLN A 111 28.10 -19.14 -18.75
CA GLN A 111 26.91 -18.62 -19.41
C GLN A 111 27.20 -17.37 -20.26
N ILE A 112 28.06 -16.47 -19.78
CA ILE A 112 28.50 -15.28 -20.54
C ILE A 112 29.30 -15.70 -21.78
N GLN A 113 30.20 -16.67 -21.65
CA GLN A 113 31.00 -17.19 -22.77
C GLN A 113 30.13 -17.88 -23.83
N ASP A 114 29.16 -18.68 -23.42
CA ASP A 114 28.26 -19.37 -24.35
C ASP A 114 27.33 -18.41 -25.07
N TYR A 115 26.84 -17.37 -24.38
CA TYR A 115 26.08 -16.29 -25.01
C TYR A 115 26.91 -15.54 -26.05
N LYS A 116 28.17 -15.21 -25.73
CA LYS A 116 29.09 -14.54 -26.67
C LYS A 116 29.33 -15.38 -27.92
N ARG A 117 29.61 -16.68 -27.75
CA ARG A 117 29.75 -17.63 -28.87
C ARG A 117 28.49 -17.73 -29.72
N HIS A 118 27.32 -17.74 -29.08
CA HIS A 118 26.04 -17.77 -29.78
C HIS A 118 25.83 -16.51 -30.63
N MET A 119 26.09 -15.34 -30.07
CA MET A 119 25.98 -14.06 -30.79
C MET A 119 27.00 -13.96 -31.93
N ASP A 120 28.24 -14.41 -31.71
CA ASP A 120 29.27 -14.51 -32.74
C ASP A 120 28.85 -15.46 -33.88
N SER A 121 28.17 -16.57 -33.56
CA SER A 121 27.68 -17.53 -34.56
C SER A 121 26.53 -17.02 -35.42
N ILE A 122 25.67 -16.16 -34.84
CA ILE A 122 24.55 -15.54 -35.57
C ILE A 122 25.01 -14.27 -36.30
N GLY A 123 26.17 -13.72 -35.92
CA GLY A 123 26.71 -12.49 -36.48
C GLY A 123 25.91 -11.24 -36.06
N GLU A 124 25.10 -11.36 -35.01
CA GLU A 124 24.31 -10.24 -34.50
C GLU A 124 25.09 -9.43 -33.46
N PRO A 125 25.03 -8.09 -33.52
CA PRO A 125 25.71 -7.25 -32.56
C PRO A 125 25.04 -7.34 -31.19
N ILE A 126 25.82 -7.64 -30.15
CA ILE A 126 25.37 -7.57 -28.76
C ILE A 126 24.98 -6.12 -28.44
N ARG A 127 23.82 -5.95 -27.79
CA ARG A 127 23.36 -4.62 -27.36
C ARG A 127 24.43 -3.94 -26.49
N PRO A 128 24.75 -2.66 -26.73
CA PRO A 128 25.90 -2.00 -26.10
C PRO A 128 25.85 -2.00 -24.56
N GLY A 129 24.67 -1.82 -23.96
CA GLY A 129 24.53 -1.88 -22.50
C GLY A 129 24.71 -3.28 -21.90
N LEU A 130 24.39 -4.33 -22.66
CA LEU A 130 24.61 -5.71 -22.24
C LEU A 130 26.09 -6.11 -22.38
N ALA A 131 26.73 -5.67 -23.46
CA ALA A 131 28.17 -5.86 -23.66
C ALA A 131 29.01 -5.21 -22.56
N ASP A 132 28.61 -4.02 -22.10
CA ASP A 132 29.28 -3.32 -21.01
C ASP A 132 29.13 -4.06 -19.67
N SER A 133 27.90 -4.51 -19.37
CA SER A 133 27.63 -5.31 -18.17
C SER A 133 28.40 -6.64 -18.15
N MET A 134 28.52 -7.30 -19.30
CA MET A 134 29.31 -8.55 -19.44
C MET A 134 30.80 -8.32 -19.21
N ARG A 135 31.36 -7.22 -19.71
CA ARG A 135 32.77 -6.85 -19.47
C ARG A 135 33.08 -6.65 -18.00
N VAL A 136 32.21 -5.94 -17.28
CA VAL A 136 32.35 -5.73 -15.83
C VAL A 136 32.35 -7.07 -15.09
N LEU A 137 31.47 -8.01 -15.46
CA LEU A 137 31.42 -9.34 -14.86
C LEU A 137 32.67 -10.18 -15.18
N GLU A 138 33.18 -10.13 -16.41
CA GLU A 138 34.45 -10.79 -16.79
C GLU A 138 35.64 -10.24 -15.99
N GLU A 139 35.71 -8.92 -15.78
CA GLU A 139 36.77 -8.29 -14.99
C GLU A 139 36.71 -8.70 -13.51
N ILE A 140 35.52 -8.74 -12.93
CA ILE A 140 35.30 -9.18 -11.55
C ILE A 140 35.75 -10.65 -11.37
N TYR A 141 35.44 -11.53 -12.33
CA TYR A 141 35.87 -12.92 -12.31
C TYR A 141 37.40 -13.06 -12.38
N LEU A 142 38.05 -12.33 -13.29
CA LEU A 142 39.51 -12.36 -13.44
C LEU A 142 40.24 -11.81 -12.21
N GLN A 143 39.64 -10.85 -11.50
CA GLN A 143 40.17 -10.32 -10.24
C GLN A 143 40.07 -11.34 -9.10
N GLN A 144 39.09 -12.26 -9.12
CA GLN A 144 38.97 -13.32 -8.12
C GLN A 144 39.96 -14.46 -8.34
N GLN A 145 40.38 -14.69 -9.59
CA GLN A 145 41.33 -15.75 -9.94
C GLN A 145 42.80 -15.32 -9.77
N LYS A 146 43.05 -14.05 -9.46
CA LYS A 146 44.38 -13.47 -9.18
C LYS A 146 44.72 -13.52 -7.69
#